data_AF-A0A2D0JYH1-F1
#
_entry.id   AF-A0A2D0JYH1-F1
#
_cell.length_a   1.000
_cell.length_b   1.000
_cell.length_c   1.000
_cell.angle_alpha   90.00
_cell.angle_beta   90.00
_cell.angle_gamma   90.00
#
_symmetry.space_group_name_H-M   'P 1'
#
loop_
_entity.id
_entity.type
_entity.pdbx_description
1 polymer ?
#
loop_
_entity_poly.entity_id
_entity_poly.type
_entity_poly.pdbx_seq_one_letter_code
_entity_poly.pdbx_strand_id
1 'polypeptide(L)'
;MALKIIKATQPIEVKNLITCIYAPPGLGKTSMAFTADSPLLLDFDKGAHRSQFRKDTVQVSGWGEVEQIAESDLKPYQTIVVDTAGRALDCLAAELIRKNPKFKGYGGQLSLQGFGALKAGFSGWLNLLKSFGKDIILIAHMEEKQVGEDLVERLDIHRWF
;
A
#
# COMPACT_ATOMS: atom_id res chain seq x y z
N MET A 1 -8.33 29.61 -17.86
CA MET A 1 -7.70 28.66 -18.81
C MET A 1 -8.78 27.72 -19.33
N ALA A 2 -8.74 27.36 -20.62
CA ALA A 2 -9.67 26.38 -21.20
C ALA A 2 -9.31 24.96 -20.74
N LEU A 3 -10.31 24.10 -20.54
CA LEU A 3 -10.12 22.71 -20.17
C LEU A 3 -9.47 21.94 -21.33
N LYS A 4 -8.41 21.17 -21.04
CA LYS A 4 -7.77 20.29 -22.03
C LYS A 4 -8.53 18.97 -22.10
N ILE A 5 -9.58 18.92 -22.92
CA ILE A 5 -10.39 17.71 -23.12
C ILE A 5 -9.65 16.76 -24.08
N ILE A 6 -9.24 15.59 -23.57
CA ILE A 6 -8.76 14.47 -24.40
C ILE A 6 -10.01 13.78 -24.99
N LYS A 7 -10.05 13.60 -26.31
CA LYS A 7 -11.20 12.98 -26.99
C LYS A 7 -11.20 11.47 -26.77
N ALA A 8 -12.37 10.84 -26.80
CA ALA A 8 -12.52 9.40 -26.62
C ALA A 8 -11.67 8.56 -27.61
N THR A 9 -11.36 9.11 -28.79
CA THR A 9 -10.54 8.47 -29.82
C THR A 9 -9.03 8.71 -29.65
N GLN A 10 -8.64 9.57 -28.71
CA GLN A 10 -7.23 9.86 -28.44
C GLN A 10 -6.70 8.92 -27.36
N PRO A 11 -5.51 8.32 -27.55
CA PRO A 11 -4.91 7.47 -26.54
C PRO A 11 -4.57 8.31 -25.29
N ILE A 12 -4.87 7.76 -24.12
CA ILE A 12 -4.41 8.30 -22.84
C ILE A 12 -3.16 7.52 -22.44
N GLU A 13 -2.01 8.18 -22.46
CA GLU A 13 -0.77 7.58 -22.01
C GLU A 13 -0.79 7.47 -20.48
N VAL A 14 -0.85 6.24 -19.97
CA VAL A 14 -0.69 5.96 -18.55
C VAL A 14 0.77 5.62 -18.29
N LYS A 15 1.47 6.52 -17.60
CA LYS A 15 2.90 6.33 -17.31
C LYS A 15 3.12 5.27 -16.24
N ASN A 16 2.32 5.31 -15.18
CA ASN A 16 2.40 4.41 -14.03
C ASN A 16 1.03 4.20 -13.40
N LEU A 17 0.77 2.97 -12.98
CA LEU A 17 -0.48 2.52 -12.38
C LEU A 17 -0.33 2.36 -10.86
N ILE A 18 -1.36 2.76 -10.11
CA ILE A 18 -1.53 2.36 -8.71
C ILE A 18 -2.84 1.58 -8.63
N THR A 19 -2.75 0.30 -8.30
CA THR A 19 -3.89 -0.62 -8.24
C THR A 19 -4.01 -1.23 -6.86
N CYS A 20 -5.23 -1.42 -6.37
CA CYS A 20 -5.51 -2.15 -5.13
C CYS A 20 -6.17 -3.50 -5.46
N ILE A 21 -5.60 -4.60 -4.96
CA ILE A 21 -6.17 -5.94 -5.00
C ILE A 21 -6.62 -6.28 -3.59
N TYR A 22 -7.92 -6.51 -3.40
CA TYR A 22 -8.49 -6.84 -2.11
C TYR A 22 -9.44 -8.04 -2.21
N ALA A 23 -9.40 -8.87 -1.16
CA ALA A 23 -10.18 -10.09 -1.02
C ALA A 23 -9.95 -10.68 0.39
N PRO A 24 -10.81 -11.59 0.86
CA PRO A 24 -10.53 -12.41 2.03
C PRO A 24 -9.12 -13.04 2.04
N PRO A 25 -8.54 -13.34 3.22
CA PRO A 25 -7.27 -14.08 3.32
C PRO A 25 -7.32 -15.42 2.57
N GLY A 26 -6.21 -15.81 1.93
CA GLY A 26 -6.09 -17.12 1.28
C GLY A 26 -6.52 -17.19 -0.20
N LEU A 27 -7.14 -16.14 -0.76
CA LEU A 27 -7.62 -16.13 -2.15
C LEU A 27 -6.55 -15.79 -3.22
N GLY A 28 -5.27 -16.03 -2.93
CA GLY A 28 -4.20 -15.92 -3.93
C GLY A 28 -3.80 -14.50 -4.36
N LYS A 29 -4.13 -13.45 -3.59
CA LYS A 29 -3.79 -12.04 -3.91
C LYS A 29 -2.29 -11.83 -4.19
N THR A 30 -1.42 -12.31 -3.31
CA THR A 30 0.04 -12.22 -3.46
C THR A 30 0.51 -13.00 -4.69
N SER A 31 -0.05 -14.20 -4.92
CA SER A 31 0.25 -15.01 -6.10
C SER A 31 -0.12 -14.27 -7.41
N MET A 32 -1.26 -13.59 -7.43
CA MET A 32 -1.68 -12.76 -8.56
C MET A 32 -0.74 -11.56 -8.74
N ALA A 33 -0.34 -10.89 -7.66
CA ALA A 33 0.59 -9.76 -7.75
C ALA A 33 1.98 -10.19 -8.29
N PHE A 34 2.40 -11.43 -8.03
CA PHE A 34 3.64 -11.99 -8.58
C PHE A 34 3.63 -12.25 -10.09
N THR A 35 2.48 -12.15 -10.76
CA THR A 35 2.40 -12.22 -12.23
C THR A 35 2.61 -10.86 -12.91
N ALA A 36 2.80 -9.78 -12.15
CA ALA A 36 3.12 -8.46 -12.70
C ALA A 36 4.51 -8.42 -13.34
N ASP A 37 4.80 -7.37 -14.10
CA ASP A 37 6.12 -7.20 -14.73
C ASP A 37 7.18 -6.91 -13.65
N SER A 38 8.21 -7.77 -13.62
CA SER A 38 9.40 -7.69 -12.77
C SER A 38 9.09 -7.19 -11.34
N PRO A 39 8.28 -7.92 -10.54
CA PRO A 39 7.74 -7.40 -9.30
C PRO A 39 8.71 -7.61 -8.13
N LEU A 40 8.77 -6.61 -7.25
CA LEU A 40 9.36 -6.70 -5.93
C LEU A 40 8.24 -6.67 -4.88
N LEU A 41 8.18 -7.70 -4.03
CA LEU A 41 7.25 -7.73 -2.91
C LEU A 41 7.86 -7.08 -1.66
N LEU A 42 7.19 -6.08 -1.11
CA LEU A 42 7.40 -5.59 0.25
C LEU A 42 6.41 -6.32 1.17
N ASP A 43 6.92 -7.35 1.85
CA ASP A 43 6.15 -8.30 2.67
C ASP A 43 6.13 -7.83 4.13
N PHE A 44 5.07 -7.08 4.49
CA PHE A 44 4.78 -6.59 5.83
C PHE A 44 4.01 -7.59 6.69
N ASP A 45 3.29 -8.55 6.09
CA ASP A 45 2.52 -9.57 6.82
C ASP A 45 3.27 -10.91 6.99
N LYS A 46 4.47 -11.02 6.39
CA LYS A 46 5.34 -12.21 6.36
C LYS A 46 4.66 -13.41 5.68
N GLY A 47 3.71 -13.11 4.80
CA GLY A 47 2.83 -14.05 4.15
C GLY A 47 3.38 -14.64 2.86
N ALA A 48 4.48 -14.09 2.30
CA ALA A 48 4.98 -14.48 0.98
C ALA A 48 5.29 -15.97 0.83
N HIS A 49 5.65 -16.65 1.93
CA HIS A 49 5.99 -18.08 1.93
C HIS A 49 4.83 -18.99 1.45
N ARG A 50 3.58 -18.53 1.56
CA ARG A 50 2.40 -19.31 1.17
C ARG A 50 1.90 -19.02 -0.26
N SER A 51 2.55 -18.07 -0.95
CA SER A 51 2.19 -17.66 -2.30
C SER A 51 2.69 -18.64 -3.36
N GLN A 52 2.02 -18.65 -4.50
CA GLN A 52 2.49 -19.30 -5.72
C GLN A 52 3.29 -18.30 -6.56
N PHE A 53 4.19 -18.80 -7.41
CA PHE A 53 5.02 -17.99 -8.31
C PHE A 53 5.91 -16.95 -7.63
N ARG A 54 6.30 -17.19 -6.38
CA ARG A 54 7.08 -16.26 -5.54
C ARG A 54 8.25 -15.65 -6.31
N LYS A 55 8.32 -14.30 -6.30
CA LYS A 55 9.43 -13.49 -6.83
C LYS A 55 10.24 -12.89 -5.70
N ASP A 56 11.15 -11.98 -6.03
CA ASP A 56 11.98 -11.29 -5.06
C ASP A 56 11.12 -10.57 -4.02
N THR A 57 11.52 -10.69 -2.76
CA THR A 57 10.73 -10.29 -1.60
C THR A 57 11.63 -9.67 -0.54
N VAL A 58 11.22 -8.51 -0.04
CA VAL A 58 11.75 -7.89 1.17
C VAL A 58 10.83 -8.23 2.33
N GLN A 59 11.35 -8.95 3.33
CA GLN A 59 10.63 -9.23 4.58
C GLN A 59 10.73 -8.01 5.49
N VAL A 60 9.78 -7.07 5.37
CA VAL A 60 9.85 -5.78 6.05
C VAL A 60 9.56 -5.96 7.54
N SER A 61 10.50 -5.57 8.40
CA SER A 61 10.32 -5.65 9.85
C SER A 61 9.83 -4.34 10.49
N GLY A 62 10.02 -3.21 9.79
CA GLY A 62 9.53 -1.91 10.22
C GLY A 62 9.58 -0.86 9.12
N TRP A 63 8.92 0.28 9.38
CA TRP A 63 8.78 1.34 8.37
C TRP A 63 10.11 1.95 7.93
N GLY A 64 11.10 2.01 8.82
CA GLY A 64 12.41 2.61 8.52
C GLY A 64 13.14 1.95 7.33
N GLU A 65 12.92 0.66 7.09
CA GLU A 65 13.53 -0.06 5.95
C GLU A 65 12.98 0.41 4.60
N VAL A 66 11.71 0.79 4.55
CA VAL A 66 11.04 1.24 3.32
C VAL A 66 10.99 2.77 3.20
N GLU A 67 11.19 3.49 4.30
CA GLU A 67 11.20 4.96 4.34
C GLU A 67 12.34 5.55 3.49
N GLN A 68 13.48 4.88 3.47
CA GLN A 68 14.70 5.34 2.80
C GLN A 68 14.98 4.65 1.47
N ILE A 69 13.98 3.98 0.88
CA ILE A 69 14.18 3.27 -0.39
C ILE A 69 14.60 4.24 -1.50
N ALA A 70 15.74 3.95 -2.12
CA ALA A 70 16.27 4.76 -3.20
C ALA A 70 15.89 4.17 -4.57
N GLU A 71 15.90 5.01 -5.60
CA GLU A 71 15.67 4.58 -6.97
C GLU A 71 16.64 3.46 -7.40
N SER A 72 17.89 3.52 -6.93
CA SER A 72 18.92 2.51 -7.20
C SER A 72 18.54 1.13 -6.69
N ASP A 73 17.86 1.04 -5.55
CA ASP A 73 17.43 -0.22 -4.95
C ASP A 73 16.34 -0.88 -5.79
N LEU A 74 15.58 -0.06 -6.53
CA LEU A 74 14.44 -0.48 -7.32
C LEU A 74 14.73 -0.62 -8.81
N LYS A 75 15.96 -0.35 -9.25
CA LYS A 75 16.35 -0.36 -10.67
C LYS A 75 15.99 -1.67 -11.41
N PRO A 76 16.13 -2.88 -10.84
CA PRO A 76 15.78 -4.13 -11.52
C PRO A 76 14.27 -4.41 -11.63
N TYR A 77 13.44 -3.66 -10.92
CA TYR A 77 12.02 -3.97 -10.74
C TYR A 77 11.14 -2.93 -11.42
N GLN A 78 10.03 -3.37 -12.01
CA GLN A 78 9.07 -2.47 -12.66
C GLN A 78 7.82 -2.24 -11.79
N THR A 79 7.46 -3.25 -10.99
CA THR A 79 6.29 -3.20 -10.11
C THR A 79 6.69 -3.36 -8.65
N ILE A 80 6.16 -2.51 -7.77
CA ILE A 80 6.29 -2.65 -6.31
C ILE A 80 4.96 -3.17 -5.75
N VAL A 81 5.01 -4.31 -5.08
CA VAL A 81 3.85 -4.91 -4.41
C VAL A 81 3.96 -4.64 -2.91
N VAL A 82 2.90 -4.11 -2.31
CA VAL A 82 2.82 -3.84 -0.86
C VAL A 82 1.84 -4.83 -0.23
N ASP A 83 2.34 -5.81 0.52
CA ASP A 83 1.53 -6.87 1.12
C ASP A 83 1.67 -6.94 2.65
N THR A 84 0.68 -6.56 3.45
CA THR A 84 -0.53 -5.82 3.07
C THR A 84 -0.38 -4.33 3.35
N ALA A 85 -1.14 -3.51 2.63
CA ALA A 85 -1.24 -2.07 2.86
C ALA A 85 -1.70 -1.76 4.29
N GLY A 86 -2.58 -2.58 4.88
CA GLY A 86 -3.00 -2.46 6.27
C GLY A 86 -1.83 -2.60 7.24
N ARG A 87 -0.96 -3.61 7.06
CA ARG A 87 0.25 -3.80 7.88
C ARG A 87 1.32 -2.74 7.62
N ALA A 88 1.42 -2.25 6.39
CA ALA A 88 2.30 -1.13 6.05
C ALA A 88 1.88 0.15 6.82
N LEU A 89 0.58 0.45 6.86
CA LEU A 89 0.02 1.56 7.64
C LEU A 89 0.21 1.37 9.15
N ASP A 90 0.08 0.16 9.68
CA ASP A 90 0.40 -0.16 11.08
C ASP A 90 1.86 0.20 11.41
N CYS A 91 2.79 -0.18 10.53
CA CYS A 91 4.22 0.10 10.69
C CYS A 91 4.52 1.60 10.63
N LEU A 92 3.92 2.33 9.67
CA LEU A 92 4.07 3.78 9.56
C LEU A 92 3.49 4.50 10.78
N ALA A 93 2.31 4.09 11.26
CA ALA A 93 1.68 4.68 12.44
C ALA A 93 2.58 4.54 13.68
N ALA A 94 3.15 3.36 13.90
CA ALA A 94 4.10 3.13 14.98
C ALA A 94 5.35 4.02 14.87
N GLU A 95 5.90 4.15 13.66
CA GLU A 95 7.07 4.98 13.40
C GLU A 95 6.77 6.48 13.60
N LEU A 96 5.60 6.96 13.17
CA LEU A 96 5.16 8.34 13.39
C LEU A 96 5.00 8.66 14.88
N ILE A 97 4.40 7.75 15.67
CA ILE A 97 4.30 7.91 17.13
C ILE A 97 5.69 7.93 17.77
N ARG A 98 6.61 7.08 17.29
CA ARG A 98 8.01 7.04 17.77
C ARG A 98 8.72 8.38 17.53
N LYS A 99 8.55 8.98 16.35
CA LYS A 99 9.14 10.28 16.00
C LYS A 99 8.45 11.45 16.70
N ASN A 100 7.14 11.38 16.91
CA ASN A 100 6.37 12.41 17.58
C ASN A 100 5.29 11.80 18.48
N PRO A 101 5.56 11.69 19.80
CA PRO A 101 4.60 11.11 20.76
C PRO A 101 3.23 11.80 20.81
N LYS A 102 3.10 13.05 20.34
CA LYS A 102 1.81 13.77 20.26
C LYS A 102 0.85 13.18 19.21
N PHE A 103 1.35 12.37 18.29
CA PHE A 103 0.51 11.63 17.35
C PHE A 103 -0.21 10.44 17.99
N LYS A 104 0.16 10.06 19.22
CA LYS A 104 -0.59 9.09 20.01
C LYS A 104 -1.84 9.74 20.61
N GLY A 105 -3.00 9.16 20.30
CA GLY A 105 -4.29 9.49 20.89
C GLY A 105 -4.60 8.68 22.15
N TYR A 106 -5.82 8.84 22.66
CA TYR A 106 -6.31 8.10 23.81
C TYR A 106 -6.54 6.62 23.46
N GLY A 107 -6.33 5.71 24.42
CA GLY A 107 -6.57 4.28 24.22
C GLY A 107 -5.62 3.58 23.23
N GLY A 108 -4.49 4.22 22.85
CA GLY A 108 -3.49 3.61 21.96
C GLY A 108 -3.73 3.81 20.46
N GLN A 109 -4.80 4.51 20.07
CA GLN A 109 -5.05 4.90 18.68
C GLN A 109 -4.25 6.15 18.29
N LEU A 110 -4.26 6.54 17.00
CA LEU A 110 -3.70 7.82 16.56
C LEU A 110 -4.59 8.99 16.99
N SER A 111 -3.98 10.14 17.27
CA SER A 111 -4.70 11.41 17.39
C SER A 111 -5.16 11.91 16.01
N LEU A 112 -6.06 12.89 15.95
CA LEU A 112 -6.50 13.47 14.67
C LEU A 112 -5.32 14.00 13.83
N GLN A 113 -4.33 14.62 14.48
CA GLN A 113 -3.10 15.04 13.84
C GLN A 113 -2.26 13.85 13.37
N GLY A 114 -2.24 12.76 14.16
CA GLY A 114 -1.60 11.50 13.79
C GLY A 114 -2.19 10.87 12.53
N PHE A 115 -3.52 10.84 12.39
CA PHE A 115 -4.18 10.36 11.17
C PHE A 115 -3.83 11.23 9.95
N GLY A 116 -3.80 12.57 10.12
CA GLY A 116 -3.35 13.49 9.08
C GLY A 116 -1.90 13.22 8.64
N ALA A 117 -1.01 13.01 9.60
CA ALA A 117 0.39 12.67 9.34
C ALA A 117 0.55 11.30 8.65
N LEU A 118 -0.24 10.31 9.06
CA LEU A 118 -0.25 8.97 8.46
C LEU A 118 -0.65 9.04 6.98
N LYS A 119 -1.77 9.72 6.68
CA LYS A 119 -2.26 9.90 5.31
C LYS A 119 -1.22 10.63 4.45
N ALA A 120 -0.63 11.70 4.97
CA ALA A 120 0.38 12.47 4.25
C ALA A 120 1.65 11.63 4.01
N GLY A 121 2.14 10.91 5.02
CA GLY A 121 3.34 10.08 4.93
C GLY A 121 3.17 8.94 3.93
N PHE A 122 2.08 8.17 4.02
CA PHE A 122 1.82 7.07 3.10
C PHE A 122 1.64 7.56 1.66
N SER A 123 0.86 8.63 1.45
CA SER A 123 0.66 9.21 0.11
C SER A 123 1.96 9.76 -0.47
N GLY A 124 2.80 10.40 0.36
CA GLY A 124 4.12 10.89 -0.04
C GLY A 124 5.04 9.76 -0.48
N TRP A 125 5.04 8.65 0.26
CA TRP A 125 5.82 7.46 -0.08
C TRP A 125 5.35 6.79 -1.38
N LEU A 126 4.03 6.66 -1.61
CA LEU A 126 3.52 6.17 -2.90
C LEU A 126 3.91 7.07 -4.07
N ASN A 127 3.88 8.40 -3.87
CA ASN A 127 4.31 9.36 -4.89
C ASN A 127 5.81 9.26 -5.17
N LEU A 128 6.64 8.96 -4.15
CA LEU A 128 8.07 8.72 -4.33
C LEU A 128 8.30 7.49 -5.22
N LEU A 129 7.69 6.35 -4.91
CA LEU A 129 7.80 5.14 -5.73
C LEU A 129 7.33 5.39 -7.18
N LYS A 130 6.23 6.11 -7.34
CA LYS A 130 5.72 6.51 -8.66
C LYS A 130 6.71 7.42 -9.40
N SER A 131 7.41 8.31 -8.70
CA SER A 131 8.41 9.20 -9.31
C SER A 131 9.61 8.45 -9.88
N PHE A 132 9.90 7.25 -9.35
CA PHE A 132 10.89 6.32 -9.90
C PHE A 132 10.37 5.52 -11.11
N GLY A 133 9.19 5.85 -11.62
CA GLY A 133 8.58 5.18 -12.76
C GLY A 133 8.12 3.75 -12.44
N LYS A 134 7.77 3.44 -11.18
CA LYS A 134 7.26 2.13 -10.78
C LYS A 134 5.74 2.07 -10.79
N ASP A 135 5.22 0.94 -11.23
CA ASP A 135 3.84 0.56 -10.95
C ASP A 135 3.71 0.09 -9.50
N ILE A 136 2.55 0.29 -8.89
CA ILE A 136 2.32 -0.05 -7.49
C ILE A 136 1.06 -0.90 -7.36
N ILE A 137 1.21 -2.07 -6.74
CA ILE A 137 0.10 -2.95 -6.35
C ILE A 137 -0.01 -2.93 -4.84
N LEU A 138 -1.15 -2.47 -4.33
CA LEU A 138 -1.50 -2.55 -2.92
C LEU A 138 -2.34 -3.80 -2.69
N ILE A 139 -1.91 -4.67 -1.78
CA ILE A 139 -2.72 -5.79 -1.33
C ILE A 139 -3.42 -5.41 -0.04
N ALA A 140 -4.73 -5.62 0.01
CA ALA A 140 -5.55 -5.35 1.18
C ALA A 140 -6.40 -6.58 1.55
N HIS A 141 -6.72 -6.72 2.82
CA HIS A 141 -7.73 -7.68 3.25
C HIS A 141 -9.12 -7.07 3.18
N MET A 142 -10.09 -7.92 2.90
CA MET A 142 -11.50 -7.57 3.10
C MET A 142 -11.87 -7.94 4.54
N GLU A 143 -12.48 -7.01 5.25
CA GLU A 143 -13.15 -7.25 6.52
C GLU A 143 -14.66 -7.19 6.29
N GLU A 144 -15.38 -8.20 6.77
CA GLU A 144 -16.83 -8.18 6.86
C GLU A 144 -17.23 -7.45 8.15
N LYS A 145 -18.04 -6.38 8.03
CA LYS A 145 -18.66 -5.72 9.16
C LYS A 145 -20.17 -5.89 9.07
N GLN A 146 -20.75 -6.45 10.12
CA GLN A 146 -22.20 -6.44 10.28
C GLN A 146 -22.64 -5.04 10.75
N VAL A 147 -23.47 -4.39 9.95
CA VAL A 147 -24.05 -3.07 10.25
C VAL A 147 -25.56 -3.25 10.34
N GLY A 148 -26.07 -3.50 11.55
CA GLY A 148 -27.47 -3.86 11.73
C GLY A 148 -27.75 -5.27 11.20
N GLU A 149 -28.72 -5.40 10.29
CA GLU A 149 -29.04 -6.68 9.62
C GLU A 149 -28.18 -6.93 8.36
N ASP A 150 -27.46 -5.92 7.88
CA ASP A 150 -26.69 -6.00 6.64
C ASP A 150 -25.23 -6.44 6.88
N LEU A 151 -24.74 -7.33 6.01
CA LEU A 151 -23.32 -7.65 5.89
C LEU A 151 -22.67 -6.64 4.93
N VAL A 152 -21.74 -5.83 5.43
CA VAL A 152 -21.02 -4.84 4.62
C VAL A 152 -19.56 -5.24 4.50
N GLU A 153 -19.12 -5.48 3.27
CA GLU A 153 -17.72 -5.74 2.94
C GLU A 153 -16.94 -4.42 2.87
N ARG A 154 -15.81 -4.33 3.57
CA ARG A 154 -14.92 -3.16 3.54
C ARG A 154 -13.47 -3.58 3.43
N LEU A 155 -12.64 -2.69 2.89
CA LEU A 155 -11.20 -2.87 2.96
C LEU A 155 -10.71 -2.66 4.41
N ASP A 156 -9.78 -3.50 4.86
CA ASP A 156 -9.11 -3.40 6.17
C ASP A 156 -8.39 -2.05 6.36
N ILE A 157 -7.93 -1.44 5.27
CA ILE A 157 -7.31 -0.11 5.29
C ILE A 157 -8.27 1.03 5.67
N HIS A 158 -9.60 0.81 5.64
CA HIS A 158 -10.56 1.88 5.97
C HIS A 158 -10.34 2.40 7.40
N ARG A 159 -9.83 1.58 8.32
CA ARG A 159 -9.61 2.01 9.72
C ARG A 159 -8.61 3.17 9.83
N TRP A 160 -7.86 3.43 8.76
CA TRP A 160 -6.85 4.48 8.65
C TRP A 160 -7.32 5.74 7.92
N PHE A 161 -8.51 5.72 7.29
CA PHE A 161 -8.99 6.80 6.41
C PHE A 161 -10.44 7.21 6.64
#